data_AF-A0A7X7E6K6-F1
#
_entry.id   AF-A0A7X7E6K6-F1
#
_cell.length_a   1.000
_cell.length_b   1.000
_cell.length_c   1.000
_cell.angle_alpha   90.00
_cell.angle_beta   90.00
_cell.angle_gamma   90.00
#
_symmetry.space_group_name_H-M   'P 1'
#
loop_
_entity.id
_entity.type
_entity.pdbx_description
1 polymer ?
#
loop_
_entity_poly.entity_id
_entity_poly.type
_entity_poly.pdbx_seq_one_letter_code
_entity_poly.pdbx_strand_id
1 'polypeptide(L)'
;MSKGVGALPKGAPRVLVLCPPHHSDPRFEHLANRLGLNIVASDFNFSSGEDKSGAGVTDPHDPYNVICQHPHGAPLQCLGGRALIILDACRRLGIDGVIDHYHVGCRYVAADTFALREDITRELGIPVLAYEWDNFDPRSYNEQELVGKLETFWEMMRTKP
;
A
#
# COMPACT_ATOMS: atom_id res chain seq x y z
N MET A 1 4.45 18.05 14.52
CA MET A 1 5.67 17.22 14.50
C MET A 1 6.89 18.13 14.32
N SER A 2 7.64 18.47 15.38
CA SER A 2 8.70 19.50 15.34
C SER A 2 10.14 18.96 15.32
N LYS A 3 10.36 17.67 15.61
CA LYS A 3 11.72 17.08 15.67
C LYS A 3 12.21 16.45 14.37
N GLY A 4 11.36 16.30 13.35
CA GLY A 4 11.73 15.69 12.06
C GLY A 4 12.25 14.24 12.16
N VAL A 5 11.81 13.49 13.17
CA VAL A 5 12.22 12.09 13.40
C VAL A 5 11.34 11.17 12.55
N GLY A 6 11.97 10.25 11.82
CA GLY A 6 11.32 9.19 11.04
C GLY A 6 12.18 7.93 11.04
N ALA A 7 11.63 6.81 10.56
CA ALA A 7 12.35 5.54 10.47
C ALA A 7 13.56 5.60 9.52
N LEU A 8 13.51 6.50 8.54
CA LEU A 8 14.54 6.68 7.52
C LEU A 8 14.93 8.14 7.31
N PRO A 9 16.11 8.40 6.71
CA PRO A 9 16.55 9.74 6.36
C PRO A 9 15.54 10.46 5.46
N LYS A 10 15.49 11.79 5.59
CA LYS A 10 14.67 12.63 4.72
C LYS A 10 15.06 12.41 3.25
N GLY A 11 14.06 12.19 2.40
CA GLY A 11 14.25 11.95 0.96
C GLY A 11 14.34 10.47 0.57
N ALA A 12 14.25 9.53 1.52
CA ALA A 12 14.06 8.12 1.20
C ALA A 12 12.76 7.92 0.38
N PRO A 13 12.76 7.02 -0.62
CA PRO A 13 11.63 6.83 -1.53
C PRO A 13 10.42 6.31 -0.76
N ARG A 14 9.26 6.88 -1.08
CA ARG A 14 8.03 6.70 -0.33
C ARG A 14 7.26 5.53 -0.92
N VAL A 15 7.04 4.50 -0.12
CA VAL A 15 6.41 3.25 -0.54
C VAL A 15 5.02 3.13 0.07
N LEU A 16 4.07 2.73 -0.77
CA LEU A 16 2.74 2.27 -0.36
C LEU A 16 2.74 0.74 -0.34
N VAL A 17 2.16 0.14 0.70
CA VAL A 17 1.93 -1.32 0.76
C VAL A 17 0.45 -1.62 0.63
N LEU A 18 0.05 -2.40 -0.37
CA LEU A 18 -1.29 -2.96 -0.51
C LEU A 18 -1.34 -4.29 0.25
N CYS A 19 -2.39 -4.49 1.03
CA CYS A 19 -2.43 -5.46 2.12
C CYS A 19 -1.49 -5.02 3.27
N PRO A 20 -1.82 -5.28 4.53
CA PRO A 20 -1.15 -4.66 5.66
C PRO A 20 0.26 -5.27 5.86
N PRO A 21 1.24 -4.44 6.23
CA PRO A 21 2.64 -4.86 6.30
C PRO A 21 2.99 -5.76 7.50
N HIS A 22 2.08 -5.94 8.48
CA HIS A 22 2.48 -6.35 9.84
C HIS A 22 1.43 -7.05 10.72
N HIS A 23 0.29 -7.54 10.22
CA HIS A 23 -0.80 -7.99 11.12
C HIS A 23 -0.44 -9.14 12.08
N SER A 24 0.63 -9.88 11.81
CA SER A 24 1.16 -10.93 12.69
C SER A 24 2.67 -11.04 12.67
N ASP A 25 3.35 -10.28 11.79
CA ASP A 25 4.80 -10.35 11.62
C ASP A 25 5.41 -8.98 11.26
N PRO A 26 6.12 -8.31 12.18
CA PRO A 26 6.76 -7.03 11.92
C PRO A 26 8.07 -7.13 11.12
N ARG A 27 8.56 -8.34 10.80
CA ARG A 27 9.85 -8.53 10.12
C ARG A 27 9.88 -7.88 8.74
N PHE A 28 8.76 -7.88 8.02
CA PHE A 28 8.68 -7.24 6.70
C PHE A 28 8.99 -5.74 6.77
N GLU A 29 8.30 -5.00 7.64
CA GLU A 29 8.51 -3.56 7.78
C GLU A 29 9.94 -3.25 8.26
N HIS A 30 10.45 -4.03 9.22
CA HIS A 30 11.83 -3.89 9.69
C HIS A 30 12.86 -4.11 8.58
N LEU A 31 12.66 -5.15 7.76
CA LEU A 31 13.54 -5.47 6.65
C LEU A 31 13.48 -4.42 5.53
N ALA A 32 12.27 -3.99 5.15
CA ALA A 32 12.07 -2.93 4.17
C ALA A 32 12.79 -1.64 4.59
N ASN A 33 12.59 -1.22 5.84
CA ASN A 33 13.28 -0.06 6.39
C ASN A 33 14.81 -0.25 6.38
N ARG A 34 15.35 -1.42 6.77
CA ARG A 34 16.79 -1.69 6.67
C ARG A 34 17.35 -1.54 5.25
N LEU A 35 16.54 -1.82 4.23
CA LEU A 35 16.89 -1.68 2.82
C LEU A 35 16.66 -0.26 2.27
N GLY A 36 16.21 0.68 3.11
CA GLY A 36 15.97 2.08 2.73
C GLY A 36 14.59 2.36 2.15
N LEU A 37 13.69 1.37 2.14
CA LEU A 37 12.31 1.50 1.67
C LEU A 37 11.45 2.15 2.76
N ASN A 38 11.00 3.38 2.52
CA ASN A 38 10.18 4.12 3.49
C ASN A 38 8.71 3.79 3.30
N ILE A 39 8.21 2.80 4.05
CA ILE A 39 6.77 2.49 4.07
C ILE A 39 6.05 3.64 4.80
N VAL A 40 5.32 4.46 4.06
CA VAL A 40 4.64 5.65 4.60
C VAL A 40 3.13 5.45 4.77
N ALA A 41 2.62 4.33 4.26
CA ALA A 41 1.21 4.15 3.98
C ALA A 41 0.84 2.67 3.78
N SER A 42 -0.41 2.33 4.11
CA SER A 42 -1.04 1.04 3.77
C SER A 42 -2.49 1.25 3.35
N ASP A 43 -2.96 0.49 2.36
CA ASP A 43 -4.31 0.64 1.77
C ASP A 43 -5.46 0.36 2.75
N PHE A 44 -5.21 -0.41 3.81
CA PHE A 44 -6.16 -0.62 4.91
C PHE A 44 -6.50 0.66 5.68
N ASN A 45 -5.64 1.68 5.59
CA ASN A 45 -5.83 2.96 6.28
C ASN A 45 -6.49 4.02 5.38
N PHE A 46 -6.81 3.69 4.12
CA PHE A 46 -7.41 4.63 3.19
C PHE A 46 -8.87 4.29 2.98
N SER A 47 -9.73 5.26 3.28
CA SER A 47 -11.03 5.38 2.63
C SER A 47 -10.89 6.35 1.46
N SER A 48 -11.84 6.30 0.53
CA SER A 48 -11.95 7.40 -0.41
C SER A 48 -12.38 8.65 0.36
N GLY A 49 -11.51 9.66 0.40
CA GLY A 49 -11.81 10.96 0.97
C GLY A 49 -12.50 11.91 -0.01
N GLU A 50 -12.83 11.45 -1.22
CA GLU A 50 -13.52 12.26 -2.22
C GLU A 50 -15.02 12.00 -2.22
N ASP A 51 -15.82 13.06 -2.34
CA ASP A 51 -17.26 12.96 -2.59
C ASP A 51 -17.59 12.08 -3.83
N LYS A 52 -16.67 12.02 -4.80
CA LYS A 52 -16.85 11.34 -6.08
C LYS A 52 -16.87 9.82 -6.00
N SER A 53 -16.32 9.23 -4.95
CA SER A 53 -16.43 7.78 -4.71
C SER A 53 -17.74 7.38 -4.03
N GLY A 54 -18.56 8.37 -3.62
CA GLY A 54 -19.76 8.16 -2.80
C GLY A 54 -19.48 7.88 -1.33
N ALA A 55 -18.23 8.05 -0.90
CA ALA A 55 -17.73 7.46 0.34
C ALA A 55 -16.86 8.39 1.19
N GLY A 56 -16.68 9.65 0.76
CA GLY A 56 -16.04 10.71 1.55
C GLY A 56 -16.98 11.35 2.57
N VAL A 57 -16.43 12.06 3.57
CA VAL A 57 -17.22 12.78 4.58
C VAL A 57 -17.83 14.01 3.92
N THR A 58 -19.13 13.95 3.63
CA THR A 58 -19.83 15.10 3.03
C THR A 58 -20.26 16.12 4.08
N ASP A 59 -20.47 15.68 5.33
CA ASP A 59 -20.72 16.56 6.48
C ASP A 59 -19.90 16.10 7.71
N PRO A 60 -18.79 16.79 8.05
CA PRO A 60 -17.97 16.48 9.22
C PRO A 60 -18.68 16.67 10.57
N HIS A 61 -19.81 17.37 10.60
CA HIS A 61 -20.60 17.60 11.81
C HIS A 61 -21.72 16.58 12.01
N ASP A 62 -22.00 15.74 11.01
CA ASP A 62 -22.91 14.60 11.13
C ASP A 62 -22.13 13.35 11.57
N PRO A 63 -22.31 12.87 12.82
CA PRO A 63 -21.61 11.68 13.29
C PRO A 63 -21.97 10.41 12.49
N TYR A 64 -23.15 10.33 11.89
CA TYR A 64 -23.53 9.20 11.06
C TYR A 64 -22.78 9.18 9.74
N ASN A 65 -22.60 10.36 9.13
CA ASN A 65 -21.80 10.53 7.92
C ASN A 65 -20.35 10.09 8.15
N VAL A 66 -19.76 10.50 9.27
CA VAL A 66 -18.39 10.14 9.67
C VAL A 66 -18.27 8.63 9.94
N ILE A 67 -19.22 8.01 10.65
CA ILE A 67 -19.20 6.57 10.92
C ILE A 67 -19.33 5.75 9.62
N CYS A 68 -20.19 6.21 8.71
CA CYS A 68 -20.40 5.56 7.42
C CYS A 68 -19.14 5.51 6.55
N GLN A 69 -18.09 6.29 6.84
CA GLN A 69 -16.80 6.21 6.12
C GLN A 69 -16.05 4.91 6.34
N HIS A 70 -16.15 4.34 7.54
CA HIS A 70 -15.36 3.17 7.93
C HIS A 70 -15.58 1.95 7.01
N PRO A 71 -16.81 1.57 6.62
CA PRO A 71 -17.02 0.49 5.65
C PRO A 71 -16.53 0.81 4.23
N HIS A 72 -16.09 2.05 3.95
CA HIS A 72 -15.61 2.46 2.63
C HIS A 72 -14.08 2.49 2.50
N GLY A 73 -13.37 1.73 3.35
CA GLY A 73 -11.96 1.47 3.18
C GLY A 73 -11.65 0.80 1.82
N ALA A 74 -10.47 1.08 1.26
CA ALA A 74 -10.01 0.53 -0.02
C ALA A 74 -10.23 -0.99 -0.17
N PRO A 75 -9.89 -1.85 0.82
CA PRO A 75 -10.09 -3.30 0.69
C PRO A 75 -11.56 -3.75 0.76
N LEU A 76 -12.51 -2.84 1.00
CA LEU A 76 -13.94 -3.11 1.02
C LEU A 76 -14.66 -2.61 -0.24
N GLN A 77 -13.94 -1.90 -1.12
CA GLN A 77 -14.49 -1.37 -2.38
C GLN A 77 -14.31 -2.37 -3.52
N CYS A 78 -15.27 -2.40 -4.45
CA CYS A 78 -15.08 -3.08 -5.73
C CYS A 78 -13.80 -2.59 -6.43
N LEU A 79 -13.19 -3.45 -7.26
CA LEU A 79 -11.90 -3.19 -7.93
C LEU A 79 -11.74 -1.77 -8.47
N GLY A 80 -12.72 -1.24 -9.21
CA GLY A 80 -12.65 0.12 -9.74
C GLY A 80 -12.58 1.21 -8.67
N GLY A 81 -13.36 1.07 -7.59
CA GLY A 81 -13.32 1.99 -6.45
C GLY A 81 -12.00 1.87 -5.68
N ARG A 82 -11.52 0.64 -5.47
CA ARG A 82 -10.22 0.36 -4.83
C ARG A 82 -9.06 0.98 -5.63
N ALA A 83 -9.07 0.82 -6.95
CA ALA A 83 -8.08 1.40 -7.85
C ALA A 83 -8.04 2.93 -7.73
N LEU A 84 -9.21 3.59 -7.77
CA LEU A 84 -9.29 5.05 -7.63
C LEU A 84 -8.74 5.55 -6.29
N ILE A 85 -9.04 4.85 -5.18
CA ILE A 85 -8.51 5.18 -3.85
C ILE A 85 -6.99 5.06 -3.82
N ILE A 86 -6.45 3.96 -4.37
CA ILE A 86 -5.01 3.72 -4.38
C ILE A 86 -4.29 4.76 -5.25
N LEU A 87 -4.81 5.07 -6.43
CA LEU A 87 -4.24 6.09 -7.31
C LEU A 87 -4.26 7.47 -6.66
N ASP A 88 -5.36 7.85 -5.99
CA ASP A 88 -5.45 9.10 -5.22
C ASP A 88 -4.43 9.14 -4.08
N ALA A 89 -4.36 8.07 -3.28
CA ALA A 89 -3.41 7.95 -2.18
C ALA A 89 -1.96 8.09 -2.68
N CYS A 90 -1.61 7.42 -3.79
CA CYS A 90 -0.29 7.52 -4.39
C CYS A 90 0.06 8.97 -4.79
N ARG A 91 -0.87 9.70 -5.41
CA ARG A 91 -0.67 11.09 -5.81
C ARG A 91 -0.54 12.01 -4.60
N ARG A 92 -1.47 11.94 -3.65
CA ARG A 92 -1.52 12.81 -2.47
C ARG A 92 -0.32 12.63 -1.56
N LEU A 93 0.15 11.39 -1.43
CA LEU A 93 1.27 11.06 -0.56
C LEU A 93 2.62 11.12 -1.28
N GLY A 94 2.66 11.38 -2.60
CA GLY A 94 3.89 11.39 -3.38
C GLY A 94 4.63 10.06 -3.30
N ILE A 95 3.93 8.97 -3.61
CA ILE A 95 4.47 7.61 -3.58
C ILE A 95 5.38 7.38 -4.80
N ASP A 96 6.55 6.80 -4.55
CA ASP A 96 7.57 6.46 -5.56
C ASP A 96 7.46 5.01 -6.05
N GLY A 97 6.76 4.15 -5.31
CA GLY A 97 6.53 2.75 -5.69
C GLY A 97 5.52 2.06 -4.78
N VAL A 98 4.94 0.98 -5.28
CA VAL A 98 3.93 0.19 -4.56
C VAL A 98 4.41 -1.24 -4.36
N ILE A 99 4.22 -1.77 -3.15
CA ILE A 99 4.37 -3.20 -2.87
C ILE A 99 2.97 -3.77 -2.72
N ASP A 100 2.57 -4.65 -3.62
CA ASP A 100 1.35 -5.45 -3.48
C ASP A 100 1.68 -6.79 -2.81
N HIS A 101 1.44 -6.81 -1.50
CA HIS A 101 1.80 -7.89 -0.60
C HIS A 101 0.59 -8.78 -0.30
N TYR A 102 0.03 -9.41 -1.33
CA TYR A 102 -1.26 -10.07 -1.19
C TYR A 102 -1.16 -11.39 -0.42
N HIS A 103 -2.14 -11.63 0.45
CA HIS A 103 -2.21 -12.87 1.22
C HIS A 103 -2.71 -14.04 0.35
N VAL A 104 -2.03 -15.19 0.37
CA VAL A 104 -2.37 -16.39 -0.43
C VAL A 104 -3.83 -16.83 -0.30
N GLY A 105 -4.39 -16.70 0.90
CA GLY A 105 -5.78 -17.07 1.19
C GLY A 105 -6.82 -15.98 0.85
N CYS A 106 -6.42 -14.73 0.60
CA CYS A 106 -7.35 -13.63 0.40
C CYS A 106 -7.73 -13.48 -1.07
N ARG A 107 -8.75 -14.24 -1.51
CA ARG A 107 -9.22 -14.22 -2.91
C ARG A 107 -9.70 -12.85 -3.38
N TYR A 108 -10.20 -12.02 -2.47
CA TYR A 108 -10.63 -10.67 -2.79
C TYR A 108 -9.44 -9.81 -3.22
N VAL A 109 -8.40 -9.72 -2.38
CA VAL A 109 -7.23 -8.88 -2.65
C VAL A 109 -6.37 -9.47 -3.76
N ALA A 110 -6.14 -10.79 -3.76
CA ALA A 110 -5.30 -11.45 -4.75
C ALA A 110 -5.88 -11.37 -6.18
N ALA A 111 -7.21 -11.28 -6.33
CA ALA A 111 -7.84 -11.11 -7.63
C ALA A 111 -7.58 -9.72 -8.24
N ASP A 112 -7.37 -8.70 -7.40
CA ASP A 112 -7.18 -7.32 -7.85
C ASP A 112 -5.74 -7.02 -8.28
N THR A 113 -4.77 -7.82 -7.81
CA THR A 113 -3.32 -7.53 -7.91
C THR A 113 -2.85 -7.15 -9.31
N PHE A 114 -3.23 -7.93 -10.33
CA PHE A 114 -2.79 -7.65 -11.70
C PHE A 114 -3.42 -6.39 -12.28
N ALA A 115 -4.71 -6.17 -12.02
CA ALA A 115 -5.42 -4.98 -12.48
C ALA A 115 -4.88 -3.71 -11.80
N LEU A 116 -4.67 -3.76 -10.48
CA LEU A 116 -4.09 -2.64 -9.73
C LEU A 116 -2.67 -2.34 -10.19
N ARG A 117 -1.84 -3.37 -10.40
CA ARG A 117 -0.49 -3.20 -10.94
C ARG A 117 -0.51 -2.49 -12.30
N GLU A 118 -1.39 -2.90 -13.20
CA GLU A 118 -1.53 -2.29 -14.52
C GLU A 118 -1.95 -0.82 -14.40
N ASP A 119 -3.01 -0.55 -13.63
CA ASP A 119 -3.53 0.80 -13.42
C ASP A 119 -2.49 1.73 -12.78
N ILE A 120 -1.80 1.28 -11.73
CA ILE A 120 -0.74 2.07 -11.06
C ILE A 120 0.40 2.36 -12.04
N THR A 121 0.88 1.35 -12.77
CA THR A 121 1.99 1.53 -13.72
C THR A 121 1.59 2.48 -14.84
N ARG A 122 0.40 2.31 -15.41
CA ARG A 122 -0.11 3.09 -16.54
C ARG A 122 -0.41 4.54 -16.15
N GLU A 123 -1.08 4.76 -15.02
CA GLU A 123 -1.58 6.09 -14.63
C GLU A 123 -0.56 6.93 -13.85
N LEU A 124 0.42 6.29 -13.19
CA LEU A 124 1.39 6.99 -12.33
C LEU A 124 2.84 6.81 -12.76
N GLY A 125 3.16 5.83 -13.62
CA GLY A 125 4.53 5.57 -14.05
C GLY A 125 5.46 5.11 -12.92
N ILE A 126 4.92 4.57 -11.83
CA ILE A 126 5.70 4.07 -10.69
C ILE A 126 5.72 2.53 -10.68
N PRO A 127 6.82 1.91 -10.24
CA PRO A 127 6.93 0.46 -10.19
C PRO A 127 6.01 -0.15 -9.13
N VAL A 128 5.54 -1.37 -9.43
CA VAL A 128 4.78 -2.21 -8.50
C VAL A 128 5.47 -3.56 -8.34
N LEU A 129 5.84 -3.92 -7.11
CA LEU A 129 6.29 -5.26 -6.75
C LEU A 129 5.09 -6.04 -6.20
N ALA A 130 4.60 -7.02 -6.96
CA ALA A 130 3.55 -7.93 -6.50
C ALA A 130 4.16 -9.28 -6.10
N TYR A 131 3.87 -9.76 -4.89
CA TYR A 131 4.23 -11.11 -4.47
C TYR A 131 3.28 -11.67 -3.41
N GLU A 132 3.18 -12.99 -3.40
CA GLU A 132 2.35 -13.75 -2.47
C GLU A 132 2.99 -13.86 -1.08
N TRP A 133 2.16 -13.79 -0.04
CA TRP A 133 2.56 -13.92 1.36
C TRP A 133 1.56 -14.69 2.21
N ASP A 134 2.01 -15.26 3.31
CA ASP A 134 1.15 -15.80 4.38
C ASP A 134 1.50 -15.11 5.70
N ASN A 135 0.49 -14.49 6.31
CA ASN A 135 0.66 -13.74 7.56
C ASN A 135 0.84 -14.68 8.76
N PHE A 136 0.37 -15.92 8.66
CA PHE A 136 0.18 -16.79 9.80
C PHE A 136 1.11 -18.00 9.79
N ASP A 137 1.51 -18.46 8.60
CA ASP A 137 2.38 -19.62 8.46
C ASP A 137 3.86 -19.24 8.32
N PRO A 138 4.68 -19.39 9.38
CA PRO A 138 6.11 -19.06 9.30
C PRO A 138 6.88 -19.96 8.33
N ARG A 139 6.32 -21.09 7.88
CA ARG A 139 6.95 -21.98 6.89
C ARG A 139 6.95 -21.36 5.49
N SER A 140 6.08 -20.38 5.25
CA SER A 140 6.05 -19.62 4.00
C SER A 140 7.16 -18.57 3.93
N TYR A 141 7.77 -18.20 5.07
CA TYR A 141 8.74 -17.13 5.14
C TYR A 141 10.14 -17.58 4.72
N ASN A 142 10.71 -16.86 3.76
CA ASN A 142 12.11 -16.98 3.35
C ASN A 142 12.73 -15.58 3.26
N GLU A 143 13.64 -15.26 4.19
CA GLU A 143 14.27 -13.94 4.26
C GLU A 143 15.13 -13.65 3.02
N GLN A 144 15.91 -14.64 2.56
CA GLN A 144 16.80 -14.46 1.40
C GLN A 144 15.98 -14.13 0.14
N GLU A 145 14.85 -14.81 -0.05
CA GLU A 145 13.94 -14.55 -1.15
C GLU A 145 13.31 -13.15 -1.04
N LEU A 146 12.85 -12.76 0.15
CA LEU A 146 12.26 -11.45 0.38
C LEU A 146 13.28 -10.32 0.16
N VAL A 147 14.51 -10.46 0.64
CA VAL A 147 15.61 -9.52 0.39
C VAL A 147 15.81 -9.33 -1.11
N GLY A 148 15.94 -10.42 -1.88
CA GLY A 148 16.15 -10.32 -3.32
C GLY A 148 15.00 -9.61 -4.06
N LYS A 149 13.75 -9.85 -3.66
CA LYS A 149 12.57 -9.13 -4.20
C LYS A 149 12.62 -7.63 -3.89
N LEU A 150 12.94 -7.27 -2.64
CA LEU A 150 13.00 -5.88 -2.20
C LEU A 150 14.18 -5.11 -2.82
N GLU A 151 15.34 -5.75 -2.99
CA GLU A 151 16.49 -5.17 -3.71
C GLU A 151 16.16 -4.94 -5.19
N THR A 152 15.49 -5.90 -5.83
CA THR A 152 15.02 -5.73 -7.23
C THR A 152 14.07 -4.55 -7.34
N PHE A 153 13.11 -4.44 -6.41
CA PHE A 153 12.15 -3.33 -6.38
C PHE A 153 12.82 -1.97 -6.11
N TRP A 154 13.83 -1.95 -5.24
CA TRP A 154 14.64 -0.76 -5.00
C TRP A 154 15.30 -0.26 -6.29
N GLU A 155 15.93 -1.16 -7.05
CA GLU A 155 16.55 -0.81 -8.33
C GLU A 155 15.51 -0.34 -9.36
N MET A 156 14.33 -0.99 -9.43
CA MET A 156 13.22 -0.52 -10.29
C MET A 156 12.82 0.93 -10.01
N MET A 157 12.78 1.35 -8.73
CA MET A 157 12.46 2.73 -8.37
C MET A 157 13.56 3.73 -8.75
N ARG A 158 14.82 3.29 -8.82
CA ARG A 158 15.95 4.14 -9.22
C ARG A 158 15.99 4.32 -10.74
N THR A 159 15.58 3.30 -11.48
CA THR A 159 15.60 3.28 -12.95
C THR A 159 14.24 3.67 -13.55
N LYS A 160 13.46 4.56 -12.90
CA LYS A 160 12.06 4.92 -13.25
C LYS A 160 11.77 4.75 -14.75
N PRO A 161 10.74 3.98 -15.14
CA PRO A 161 10.40 3.77 -16.55
C PRO A 161 10.12 5.08 -17.28
#